data_AF-A0A5C4TGQ2-F1
#
_entry.id   AF-A0A5C4TGQ2-F1
#
_cell.length_a   1.000
_cell.length_b   1.000
_cell.length_c   1.000
_cell.angle_alpha   90.00
_cell.angle_beta   90.00
_cell.angle_gamma   90.00
#
_symmetry.space_group_name_H-M   'P 1'
#
loop_
_entity.id
_entity.type
_entity.pdbx_description
1 polymer ?
#
loop_
_entity_poly.entity_id
_entity_poly.type
_entity_poly.pdbx_seq_one_letter_code
_entity_poly.pdbx_strand_id
1 'polypeptide(L)'
;MERIRNWRAGQGKRDMSRPVRSTETNRAVPTTMWTHVLQMQRTVGNRAVGQWLTRSHTPATTIQMMRDKDTFLTQRTPREGQNERLEQIADQLEQYRSLSSENDANGQLRLHALKQLDTHIHSWMNTFVERKINDVPNGALLMSLLKESEDEHRELVKDIARQEALVPIDTAGMGGETIETVHTIWREIVAGAGNIKILEKTEGFRDRMLAAIAKLLQGPNGRKLIAELNAAQDSDKKQVILSSNFAAELTGTGIADTTSNEAIPKSDLESKDKRYNFKPAKDDELGGVDMAAIPEFGGEAGDASAINLFLHENRGQPFFKFNGKVYKTGQSTGSLVRINDEGMKKLVGQRNQEIATPEFVTVGHELGHASRFMKGMVPDSFVGVDQFGVGGKADQKLWHNSEEYLNINSVENEVRDDHGIGKRKYHVGSVDDVNKQVLHERYDLRRMALFNRFEWAARQLFNHREANRVLRADYVEPQADFGDPDAIALLMRQLDELEPILTALEPLKGKTPDDLYAKANKGVKARLDDDEPFQEYKFLFEQAIEKAPLDGLAAELGRLYELAKGRSMSMEFKAASLLEDVDFDFNF
;
A
#
# COMPACT_ATOMS: atom_id res chain seq x y z
N MET A 1 13.01 -55.83 -59.02
CA MET A 1 13.87 -54.75 -59.55
C MET A 1 14.81 -54.35 -58.42
N GLU A 2 15.96 -55.00 -58.24
CA GLU A 2 17.27 -54.65 -58.86
C GLU A 2 17.69 -53.21 -58.51
N ARG A 3 18.86 -52.84 -57.94
CA ARG A 3 20.23 -53.42 -57.88
C ARG A 3 21.09 -52.62 -56.85
N ILE A 4 21.92 -53.27 -56.00
CA ILE A 4 23.42 -53.39 -56.02
C ILE A 4 24.16 -52.35 -55.13
N ARG A 5 24.73 -52.77 -53.98
CA ARG A 5 26.14 -53.13 -53.65
C ARG A 5 27.20 -52.04 -53.91
N ASN A 6 28.03 -51.75 -52.89
CA ASN A 6 29.39 -52.30 -52.87
C ASN A 6 30.12 -52.17 -51.52
N TRP A 7 30.97 -53.17 -51.33
CA TRP A 7 31.84 -53.51 -50.20
C TRP A 7 33.27 -53.15 -50.60
N ARG A 8 34.13 -52.70 -49.69
CA ARG A 8 35.53 -53.16 -49.63
C ARG A 8 36.27 -52.74 -48.37
N ALA A 9 36.96 -53.74 -47.82
CA ALA A 9 37.94 -53.68 -46.76
C ALA A 9 39.26 -53.03 -47.21
N GLY A 10 40.01 -52.50 -46.24
CA GLY A 10 41.41 -52.11 -46.39
C GLY A 10 42.11 -52.14 -45.04
N GLN A 11 42.87 -53.21 -44.79
CA GLN A 11 43.81 -53.33 -43.68
C GLN A 11 44.97 -52.31 -43.83
N GLY A 12 45.41 -51.74 -42.71
CA GLY A 12 46.66 -50.99 -42.62
C GLY A 12 47.18 -50.97 -41.19
N LYS A 13 48.16 -51.83 -40.90
CA LYS A 13 49.00 -51.78 -39.69
C LYS A 13 49.86 -50.51 -39.69
N ARG A 14 50.00 -49.83 -38.55
CA ARG A 14 51.25 -49.22 -38.06
C ARG A 14 51.14 -48.75 -36.61
N ASP A 15 51.79 -49.54 -35.77
CA ASP A 15 52.67 -49.24 -34.64
C ASP A 15 52.75 -47.86 -33.96
N MET A 16 52.81 -48.00 -32.62
CA MET A 16 53.72 -47.37 -31.65
C MET A 16 53.44 -45.96 -31.13
N SER A 17 52.86 -45.97 -29.91
CA SER A 17 53.31 -45.25 -28.70
C SER A 17 53.40 -43.73 -28.75
N ARG A 18 52.41 -43.07 -28.14
CA ARG A 18 52.61 -41.83 -27.37
C ARG A 18 51.91 -41.98 -26.01
N PRO A 19 52.58 -41.68 -24.88
CA PRO A 19 51.96 -41.74 -23.58
C PRO A 19 50.98 -40.56 -23.43
N VAL A 20 49.74 -40.89 -23.09
CA VAL A 20 48.74 -39.92 -22.62
C VAL A 20 49.21 -39.43 -21.25
N ARG A 21 49.48 -38.13 -21.12
CA ARG A 21 49.66 -37.47 -19.82
C ARG A 21 48.32 -37.51 -19.08
N SER A 22 48.24 -38.32 -18.04
CA SER A 22 47.20 -38.22 -17.01
C SER A 22 47.48 -36.99 -16.16
N THR A 23 46.72 -35.91 -16.38
CA THR A 23 46.62 -34.82 -15.40
C THR A 23 45.55 -35.21 -14.37
N GLU A 24 45.89 -36.17 -13.51
CA GLU A 24 45.21 -36.38 -12.24
C GLU A 24 46.11 -35.82 -11.14
N THR A 25 45.79 -34.62 -10.67
CA THR A 25 46.32 -34.12 -9.41
C THR A 25 45.64 -34.85 -8.25
N ASN A 26 46.06 -36.07 -7.97
CA ASN A 26 45.85 -36.68 -6.66
C ASN A 26 46.71 -35.90 -5.65
N ARG A 27 46.17 -34.81 -5.11
CA ARG A 27 46.72 -34.18 -3.90
C ARG A 27 46.66 -35.23 -2.79
N ALA A 28 47.81 -35.75 -2.41
CA ALA A 28 47.94 -36.61 -1.25
C ALA A 28 47.37 -35.86 -0.03
N VAL A 29 46.33 -36.42 0.57
CA VAL A 29 45.80 -35.92 1.84
C VAL A 29 46.92 -36.03 2.87
N PRO A 30 47.33 -34.93 3.53
CA PRO A 30 48.42 -34.96 4.49
C PRO A 30 48.15 -36.02 5.57
N THR A 31 49.14 -36.87 5.86
CA THR A 31 49.05 -37.92 6.90
C THR A 31 48.65 -37.36 8.27
N THR A 32 48.94 -36.08 8.53
CA THR A 32 48.57 -35.35 9.74
C THR A 32 47.06 -35.14 9.88
N MET A 33 46.31 -35.07 8.79
CA MET A 33 44.85 -34.91 8.80
C MET A 33 44.17 -36.17 9.37
N TRP A 34 44.63 -37.35 8.96
CA TRP A 34 44.12 -38.63 9.46
C TRP A 34 44.41 -38.84 10.95
N THR A 35 45.59 -38.41 11.41
CA THR A 35 45.93 -38.46 12.84
C THR A 35 45.00 -37.57 13.66
N HIS A 36 44.66 -36.38 13.16
CA HIS A 36 43.74 -35.45 13.82
C HIS A 36 42.30 -35.97 13.85
N VAL A 37 41.82 -36.57 12.74
CA VAL A 37 40.51 -37.22 12.66
C VAL A 37 40.40 -38.38 13.65
N LEU A 38 41.41 -39.24 13.72
CA LEU A 38 41.45 -40.35 14.68
C LEU A 38 41.54 -39.87 16.13
N GLN A 39 42.28 -38.79 16.38
CA GLN A 39 42.36 -38.18 17.70
C GLN A 39 40.98 -37.65 18.12
N MET A 40 40.31 -36.86 17.28
CA MET A 40 38.96 -36.39 17.56
C MET A 40 37.96 -37.54 17.71
N GLN A 41 38.07 -38.62 16.94
CA GLN A 41 37.16 -39.78 17.06
C GLN A 41 37.26 -40.40 18.45
N ARG A 42 38.47 -40.41 19.03
CA ARG A 42 38.71 -40.89 20.40
C ARG A 42 38.21 -39.92 21.47
N THR A 43 38.30 -38.61 21.25
CA THR A 43 37.91 -37.62 22.27
C THR A 43 36.42 -37.30 22.27
N VAL A 44 35.80 -37.15 21.09
CA VAL A 44 34.42 -36.67 20.95
C VAL A 44 33.49 -37.70 20.29
N GLY A 45 34.01 -38.85 19.90
CA GLY A 45 33.23 -39.95 19.32
C GLY A 45 33.00 -39.83 17.81
N ASN A 46 32.74 -40.97 17.17
CA ASN A 46 32.57 -41.07 15.72
C ASN A 46 31.44 -40.21 15.16
N ARG A 47 30.38 -39.96 15.95
CA ARG A 47 29.25 -39.12 15.54
C ARG A 47 29.64 -37.65 15.43
N ALA A 48 30.39 -37.12 16.40
CA ALA A 48 30.88 -35.74 16.38
C ALA A 48 31.93 -35.51 15.30
N VAL A 49 32.80 -36.50 15.05
CA VAL A 49 33.76 -36.42 13.94
C VAL A 49 33.10 -36.60 12.58
N GLY A 50 32.11 -37.47 12.47
CA GLY A 50 31.26 -37.57 11.28
C GLY A 50 30.61 -36.22 10.97
N GLN A 51 30.03 -35.55 11.98
CA GLN A 51 29.48 -34.20 11.85
C GLN A 51 30.54 -33.14 11.50
N TRP A 52 31.77 -33.23 12.01
CA TRP A 52 32.86 -32.31 11.67
C TRP A 52 33.38 -32.50 10.24
N LEU A 53 33.47 -33.75 9.77
CA LEU A 53 33.88 -34.11 8.41
C LEU A 53 32.81 -33.78 7.37
N THR A 54 31.53 -33.86 7.73
CA THR A 54 30.44 -33.42 6.85
C THR A 54 30.22 -31.90 6.90
N ARG A 55 30.49 -31.23 8.03
CA ARG A 55 30.55 -29.75 8.12
C ARG A 55 31.67 -29.12 7.30
N SER A 56 32.75 -29.85 7.00
CA SER A 56 33.89 -29.32 6.23
C SER A 56 33.70 -29.37 4.71
N HIS A 57 32.56 -29.89 4.24
CA HIS A 57 32.12 -29.75 2.85
C HIS A 57 30.83 -28.94 2.80
N THR A 58 30.81 -27.75 3.41
CA THR A 58 29.85 -26.72 2.99
C THR A 58 30.05 -26.55 1.49
N PRO A 59 29.03 -26.78 0.64
CA PRO A 59 29.13 -26.38 -0.75
C PRO A 59 29.46 -24.89 -0.74
N ALA A 60 30.67 -24.58 -1.15
CA ALA A 60 31.14 -23.22 -1.38
C ALA A 60 30.46 -22.70 -2.65
N THR A 61 29.14 -22.64 -2.67
CA THR A 61 28.41 -21.93 -3.72
C THR A 61 28.60 -20.46 -3.43
N THR A 62 29.71 -19.92 -3.94
CA THR A 62 29.83 -18.50 -4.23
C THR A 62 28.75 -18.20 -5.26
N ILE A 63 27.54 -17.94 -4.81
CA ILE A 63 26.47 -17.39 -5.65
C ILE A 63 26.94 -15.96 -5.96
N GLN A 64 26.98 -15.59 -7.23
CA GLN A 64 27.36 -14.25 -7.70
C GLN A 64 26.55 -13.95 -8.97
N MET A 65 25.22 -13.89 -8.84
CA MET A 65 24.33 -13.57 -9.96
C MET A 65 24.24 -12.05 -10.19
N MET A 66 24.46 -11.25 -9.15
CA MET A 66 24.40 -9.78 -9.23
C MET A 66 25.51 -9.19 -10.11
N ARG A 67 25.21 -8.12 -10.85
CA ARG A 67 26.19 -7.32 -11.63
C ARG A 67 27.33 -6.72 -10.79
N ASP A 68 28.46 -6.37 -11.41
CA ASP A 68 29.56 -5.64 -10.73
C ASP A 68 29.33 -4.14 -10.66
N LYS A 69 30.14 -3.52 -9.80
CA LYS A 69 30.33 -2.07 -9.68
C LYS A 69 30.55 -1.40 -11.04
N ASP A 70 31.48 -1.86 -11.86
CA ASP A 70 31.80 -1.22 -13.15
C ASP A 70 30.62 -1.28 -14.13
N THR A 71 29.96 -2.43 -14.23
CA THR A 71 28.74 -2.61 -15.04
C THR A 71 27.62 -1.69 -14.54
N PHE A 72 27.40 -1.63 -13.23
CA PHE A 72 26.40 -0.75 -12.62
C PHE A 72 26.67 0.73 -12.89
N LEU A 73 27.92 1.19 -12.66
CA LEU A 73 28.33 2.57 -12.88
C LEU A 73 28.30 2.99 -14.35
N THR A 74 28.52 2.05 -15.29
CA THR A 74 28.44 2.32 -16.73
C THR A 74 26.99 2.45 -17.21
N GLN A 75 26.05 1.75 -16.56
CA GLN A 75 24.63 1.77 -16.93
C GLN A 75 23.85 2.93 -16.31
N ARG A 76 24.39 3.59 -15.28
CA ARG A 76 23.72 4.71 -14.63
C ARG A 76 23.66 5.94 -15.53
N THR A 77 22.59 6.70 -15.40
CA THR A 77 22.49 8.07 -15.91
C THR A 77 23.03 9.04 -14.86
N PRO A 78 24.15 9.75 -15.10
CA PRO A 78 24.69 10.72 -14.15
C PRO A 78 23.69 11.87 -13.93
N ARG A 79 23.41 12.20 -12.66
CA ARG A 79 22.57 13.33 -12.30
C ARG A 79 23.07 13.96 -11.01
N GLU A 80 23.26 15.29 -11.05
CA GLU A 80 23.62 16.06 -9.86
C GLU A 80 22.61 15.79 -8.73
N GLY A 81 23.12 15.51 -7.53
CA GLY A 81 22.32 15.10 -6.37
C GLY A 81 22.09 13.60 -6.21
N GLN A 82 22.21 12.75 -7.25
CA GLN A 82 22.05 11.30 -7.12
C GLN A 82 23.37 10.53 -6.97
N ASN A 83 24.47 11.11 -7.47
CA ASN A 83 25.76 10.40 -7.64
C ASN A 83 26.30 9.80 -6.34
N GLU A 84 26.25 10.52 -5.21
CA GLU A 84 26.75 10.02 -3.92
C GLU A 84 26.07 8.72 -3.50
N ARG A 85 24.73 8.67 -3.60
CA ARG A 85 23.97 7.47 -3.23
C ARG A 85 24.18 6.32 -4.21
N LEU A 86 24.33 6.63 -5.50
CA LEU A 86 24.67 5.62 -6.49
C LEU A 86 26.08 5.04 -6.24
N GLU A 87 27.04 5.86 -5.80
CA GLU A 87 28.37 5.37 -5.42
C GLU A 87 28.32 4.46 -4.19
N GLN A 88 27.52 4.81 -3.16
CA GLN A 88 27.30 3.93 -2.00
C GLN A 88 26.73 2.56 -2.41
N ILE A 89 25.76 2.54 -3.33
CA ILE A 89 25.20 1.29 -3.89
C ILE A 89 26.29 0.49 -4.63
N ALA A 90 27.13 1.18 -5.41
CA ALA A 90 28.23 0.55 -6.15
C ALA A 90 29.30 -0.03 -5.22
N ASP A 91 29.62 0.65 -4.12
CA ASP A 91 30.54 0.16 -3.09
C ASP A 91 29.99 -1.08 -2.37
N GLN A 92 28.67 -1.13 -2.11
CA GLN A 92 28.03 -2.35 -1.56
C GLN A 92 28.10 -3.54 -2.53
N LEU A 93 27.98 -3.31 -3.85
CA LEU A 93 28.18 -4.37 -4.85
C LEU A 93 29.61 -4.90 -4.85
N GLU A 94 30.60 -4.01 -4.75
CA GLU A 94 32.01 -4.38 -4.64
C GLU A 94 32.29 -5.17 -3.35
N GLN A 95 31.74 -4.71 -2.22
CA GLN A 95 31.83 -5.41 -0.95
C GLN A 95 31.25 -6.83 -1.06
N TYR A 96 30.03 -6.97 -1.61
CA TYR A 96 29.42 -8.29 -1.82
C TYR A 96 30.29 -9.21 -2.67
N ARG A 97 30.80 -8.73 -3.81
CA ARG A 97 31.63 -9.52 -4.73
C ARG A 97 33.00 -9.89 -4.17
N SER A 98 33.51 -9.12 -3.21
CA SER A 98 34.78 -9.43 -2.52
C SER A 98 34.68 -10.63 -1.57
N LEU A 99 33.47 -11.06 -1.22
CA LEU A 99 33.23 -12.18 -0.33
C LEU A 99 33.45 -13.51 -1.07
N SER A 100 34.15 -14.43 -0.42
CA SER A 100 34.43 -15.77 -0.89
C SER A 100 34.01 -16.80 0.15
N SER A 101 33.97 -18.08 -0.22
CA SER A 101 33.72 -19.14 0.75
C SER A 101 34.78 -19.24 1.86
N GLU A 102 35.99 -18.71 1.62
CA GLU A 102 37.07 -18.74 2.61
C GLU A 102 36.85 -17.73 3.75
N ASN A 103 36.28 -16.57 3.44
CA ASN A 103 36.04 -15.51 4.43
C ASN A 103 34.57 -15.40 4.88
N ASP A 104 33.64 -16.09 4.23
CA ASP A 104 32.21 -16.09 4.56
C ASP A 104 31.61 -17.51 4.52
N ALA A 105 32.22 -18.43 5.25
CA ALA A 105 31.84 -19.86 5.22
C ALA A 105 30.39 -20.13 5.67
N ASN A 106 29.76 -19.21 6.42
CA ASN A 106 28.39 -19.33 6.90
C ASN A 106 27.40 -18.37 6.20
N GLY A 107 27.85 -17.61 5.20
CA GLY A 107 27.01 -16.68 4.44
C GLY A 107 26.56 -15.42 5.19
N GLN A 108 27.02 -15.19 6.42
CA GLN A 108 26.56 -14.05 7.23
C GLN A 108 27.04 -12.71 6.68
N LEU A 109 28.28 -12.64 6.16
CA LEU A 109 28.78 -11.40 5.55
C LEU A 109 28.02 -11.08 4.26
N ARG A 110 27.63 -12.09 3.48
CA ARG A 110 26.77 -11.93 2.30
C ARG A 110 25.37 -11.45 2.66
N LEU A 111 24.74 -12.05 3.67
CA LEU A 111 23.43 -11.59 4.18
C LEU A 111 23.49 -10.13 4.63
N HIS A 112 24.55 -9.75 5.34
CA HIS A 112 24.78 -8.37 5.74
C HIS A 112 24.93 -7.44 4.54
N ALA A 113 25.79 -7.78 3.58
CA ALA A 113 26.01 -6.96 2.38
C ALA A 113 24.73 -6.80 1.53
N LEU A 114 23.94 -7.87 1.35
CA LEU A 114 22.64 -7.80 0.64
C LEU A 114 21.65 -6.90 1.38
N LYS A 115 21.57 -6.98 2.71
CA LYS A 115 20.72 -6.10 3.51
C LYS A 115 21.12 -4.62 3.38
N GLN A 116 22.42 -4.31 3.41
CA GLN A 116 22.91 -2.95 3.21
C GLN A 116 22.59 -2.46 1.79
N LEU A 117 22.82 -3.30 0.77
CA LEU A 117 22.49 -2.99 -0.61
C LEU A 117 21.00 -2.63 -0.78
N ASP A 118 20.09 -3.47 -0.29
CA ASP A 118 18.64 -3.22 -0.32
C ASP A 118 18.30 -1.90 0.39
N THR A 119 18.88 -1.66 1.56
CA THR A 119 18.66 -0.44 2.35
C THR A 119 19.08 0.82 1.59
N HIS A 120 20.25 0.80 0.93
CA HIS A 120 20.71 1.92 0.12
C HIS A 120 19.81 2.16 -1.12
N ILE A 121 19.35 1.08 -1.78
CA ILE A 121 18.41 1.17 -2.90
C ILE A 121 17.07 1.79 -2.45
N HIS A 122 16.48 1.30 -1.36
CA HIS A 122 15.23 1.83 -0.83
C HIS A 122 15.37 3.28 -0.37
N SER A 123 16.48 3.62 0.29
CA SER A 123 16.80 4.98 0.70
C SER A 123 16.91 5.92 -0.51
N TRP A 124 17.51 5.48 -1.62
CA TRP A 124 17.52 6.21 -2.87
C TRP A 124 16.10 6.44 -3.42
N MET A 125 15.27 5.38 -3.46
CA MET A 125 13.89 5.48 -3.96
C MET A 125 13.05 6.45 -3.12
N ASN A 126 13.14 6.36 -1.80
CA ASN A 126 12.45 7.25 -0.88
C ASN A 126 12.91 8.71 -1.01
N THR A 127 14.12 8.95 -1.51
CA THR A 127 14.65 10.31 -1.67
C THR A 127 14.24 10.92 -3.00
N PHE A 128 14.35 10.18 -4.11
CA PHE A 128 14.25 10.75 -5.45
C PHE A 128 12.96 10.43 -6.20
N VAL A 129 12.16 9.45 -5.75
CA VAL A 129 10.88 9.13 -6.39
C VAL A 129 9.79 10.09 -5.91
N GLU A 130 9.43 11.02 -6.81
CA GLU A 130 8.36 12.01 -6.60
C GLU A 130 6.99 11.47 -6.99
N ARG A 131 6.89 10.74 -8.10
CA ARG A 131 5.62 10.18 -8.60
C ARG A 131 5.73 8.71 -9.00
N LYS A 132 6.42 8.37 -10.08
CA LYS A 132 6.65 6.98 -10.50
C LYS A 132 8.12 6.63 -10.50
N ILE A 133 8.44 5.40 -10.14
CA ILE A 133 9.83 4.93 -10.07
C ILE A 133 10.47 5.00 -11.46
N ASN A 134 9.73 4.64 -12.51
CA ASN A 134 10.26 4.60 -13.88
C ASN A 134 10.44 6.00 -14.51
N ASP A 135 9.84 7.04 -13.93
CA ASP A 135 9.94 8.41 -14.44
C ASP A 135 11.21 9.11 -13.93
N VAL A 136 11.89 8.52 -12.93
CA VAL A 136 13.12 9.06 -12.36
C VAL A 136 14.34 8.38 -12.99
N PRO A 137 15.37 9.14 -13.41
CA PRO A 137 16.63 8.56 -13.88
C PRO A 137 17.16 7.54 -12.89
N ASN A 138 17.62 6.39 -13.39
CA ASN A 138 18.09 5.22 -12.63
C ASN A 138 17.00 4.40 -11.91
N GLY A 139 15.73 4.80 -11.91
CA GLY A 139 14.69 4.04 -11.21
C GLY A 139 14.50 2.62 -11.73
N ALA A 140 14.45 2.43 -13.06
CA ALA A 140 14.37 1.10 -13.66
C ALA A 140 15.63 0.24 -13.41
N LEU A 141 16.81 0.87 -13.44
CA LEU A 141 18.10 0.23 -13.12
C LEU A 141 18.09 -0.31 -11.69
N LEU A 142 17.65 0.50 -10.73
CA LEU A 142 17.62 0.13 -9.32
C LEU A 142 16.53 -0.90 -8.98
N MET A 143 15.38 -0.87 -9.66
CA MET A 143 14.39 -1.96 -9.56
C MET A 143 14.95 -3.29 -10.06
N SER A 144 15.70 -3.27 -11.17
CA SER A 144 16.38 -4.47 -11.68
C SER A 144 17.42 -4.99 -10.71
N LEU A 145 18.22 -4.11 -10.11
CA LEU A 145 19.24 -4.50 -9.15
C LEU A 145 18.64 -5.06 -7.85
N LEU A 146 17.54 -4.47 -7.38
CA LEU A 146 16.84 -4.98 -6.21
C LEU A 146 16.28 -6.40 -6.44
N LYS A 147 15.78 -6.68 -7.65
CA LYS A 147 15.39 -8.03 -8.05
C LYS A 147 16.57 -9.01 -8.04
N GLU A 148 17.73 -8.61 -8.55
CA GLU A 148 18.96 -9.43 -8.49
C GLU A 148 19.36 -9.74 -7.04
N SER A 149 19.27 -8.76 -6.14
CA SER A 149 19.52 -8.94 -4.71
C SER A 149 18.53 -9.92 -4.05
N GLU A 150 17.24 -9.85 -4.41
CA GLU A 150 16.23 -10.81 -3.94
C GLU A 150 16.49 -12.24 -4.44
N ASP A 151 16.86 -12.39 -5.71
CA ASP A 151 17.18 -13.68 -6.31
C ASP A 151 18.41 -14.30 -5.63
N GLU A 152 19.45 -13.49 -5.38
CA GLU A 152 20.67 -13.86 -4.68
C GLU A 152 20.39 -14.28 -3.22
N HIS A 153 19.60 -13.49 -2.51
CA HIS A 153 19.17 -13.79 -1.15
C HIS A 153 18.41 -15.13 -1.09
N ARG A 154 17.50 -15.38 -2.04
CA ARG A 154 16.73 -16.64 -2.08
C ARG A 154 17.63 -17.86 -2.21
N GLU A 155 18.62 -17.84 -3.10
CA GLU A 155 19.56 -18.95 -3.24
C GLU A 155 20.41 -19.15 -1.98
N LEU A 156 20.83 -18.06 -1.32
CA LEU A 156 21.56 -18.15 -0.05
C LEU A 156 20.70 -18.75 1.08
N VAL A 157 19.43 -18.34 1.19
CA VAL A 157 18.50 -18.90 2.17
C VAL A 157 18.22 -20.37 1.91
N LYS A 158 18.10 -20.78 0.65
CA LYS A 158 17.93 -22.19 0.26
C LYS A 158 19.09 -23.07 0.74
N ASP A 159 20.33 -22.59 0.59
CA ASP A 159 21.52 -23.30 1.08
C ASP A 159 21.61 -23.31 2.62
N ILE A 160 21.20 -22.22 3.28
CA ILE A 160 21.14 -22.12 4.76
C ILE A 160 20.03 -23.01 5.34
N ALA A 161 18.88 -23.13 4.69
CA ALA A 161 17.76 -23.95 5.16
C ALA A 161 18.12 -25.44 5.30
N ARG A 162 19.16 -25.90 4.59
CA ARG A 162 19.69 -27.28 4.69
C ARG A 162 20.63 -27.47 5.88
N GLN A 163 21.00 -26.41 6.57
CA GLN A 163 22.02 -26.40 7.62
C GLN A 163 21.40 -26.02 8.97
N GLU A 164 21.18 -27.01 9.83
CA GLU A 164 20.50 -26.83 11.13
C GLU A 164 21.18 -25.80 12.06
N ALA A 165 22.47 -25.52 11.88
CA ALA A 165 23.24 -24.63 12.77
C ALA A 165 23.20 -23.15 12.36
N LEU A 166 22.61 -22.82 11.21
CA LEU A 166 22.67 -21.46 10.64
C LEU A 166 21.29 -20.78 10.68
N VAL A 167 21.31 -19.45 10.69
CA VAL A 167 20.12 -18.60 10.52
C VAL A 167 20.24 -17.79 9.23
N PRO A 168 19.15 -17.58 8.49
CA PRO A 168 19.16 -16.92 7.18
C PRO A 168 19.05 -15.39 7.29
N ILE A 169 19.56 -14.79 8.37
CA ILE A 169 19.51 -13.35 8.61
C ILE A 169 20.88 -12.82 9.00
N ASP A 170 21.12 -11.52 8.76
CA ASP A 170 22.25 -10.79 9.31
C ASP A 170 22.07 -10.64 10.82
N THR A 171 22.94 -11.31 11.57
CA THR A 171 22.95 -11.32 13.04
C THR A 171 23.80 -10.22 13.67
N ALA A 172 24.45 -9.37 12.86
CA ALA A 172 25.30 -8.30 13.36
C ALA A 172 24.51 -7.35 14.30
N GLY A 173 25.03 -7.16 15.51
CA GLY A 173 24.41 -6.31 16.54
C GLY A 173 23.21 -6.94 17.27
N MET A 174 22.84 -8.19 16.99
CA MET A 174 21.79 -8.89 17.72
C MET A 174 22.30 -9.50 19.03
N GLY A 175 21.48 -9.46 20.08
CA GLY A 175 21.76 -10.17 21.34
C GLY A 175 21.60 -11.69 21.18
N GLY A 176 22.35 -12.47 21.96
CA GLY A 176 22.35 -13.93 21.87
C GLY A 176 20.96 -14.57 22.06
N GLU A 177 20.16 -14.07 23.01
CA GLU A 177 18.78 -14.55 23.22
C GLU A 177 17.88 -14.34 21.99
N THR A 178 18.02 -13.20 21.33
CA THR A 178 17.28 -12.90 20.10
C THR A 178 17.70 -13.84 18.97
N ILE A 179 19.00 -14.12 18.84
CA ILE A 179 19.53 -15.06 17.84
C ILE A 179 18.98 -16.46 18.07
N GLU A 180 19.00 -16.96 19.32
CA GLU A 180 18.46 -18.28 19.66
C GLU A 180 16.94 -18.38 19.41
N THR A 181 16.20 -17.30 19.69
CA THR A 181 14.77 -17.22 19.39
C THR A 181 14.51 -17.32 17.90
N VAL A 182 15.24 -16.55 17.08
CA VAL A 182 15.15 -16.61 15.62
C VAL A 182 15.52 -17.99 15.11
N HIS A 183 16.59 -18.58 15.63
CA HIS A 183 17.06 -19.91 15.24
C HIS A 183 16.02 -21.00 15.53
N THR A 184 15.36 -20.92 16.68
CA THR A 184 14.28 -21.85 17.05
C THR A 184 13.10 -21.72 16.09
N ILE A 185 12.58 -20.50 15.89
CA ILE A 185 11.48 -20.23 14.97
C ILE A 185 11.83 -20.70 13.55
N TRP A 186 13.02 -20.37 13.06
CA TRP A 186 13.48 -20.75 11.73
C TRP A 186 13.49 -22.28 11.55
N ARG A 187 14.07 -23.01 12.50
CA ARG A 187 14.10 -24.49 12.45
C ARG A 187 12.71 -25.10 12.48
N GLU A 188 11.81 -24.57 13.29
CA GLU A 188 10.42 -25.04 13.35
C GLU A 188 9.69 -24.86 12.02
N ILE A 189 9.89 -23.73 11.33
CA ILE A 189 9.29 -23.47 10.01
C ILE A 189 9.92 -24.36 8.93
N VAL A 190 11.25 -24.46 8.90
CA VAL A 190 11.98 -25.31 7.94
C VAL A 190 11.62 -26.79 8.11
N ALA A 191 11.48 -27.27 9.34
CA ALA A 191 11.07 -28.65 9.64
C ALA A 191 9.56 -28.88 9.47
N GLY A 192 8.77 -27.81 9.30
CA GLY A 192 7.30 -27.89 9.31
C GLY A 192 6.74 -28.33 10.67
N ALA A 193 7.47 -28.09 11.77
CA ALA A 193 7.08 -28.43 13.14
C ALA A 193 6.26 -27.32 13.80
N GLY A 194 6.47 -26.06 13.42
CA GLY A 194 5.75 -24.90 13.98
C GLY A 194 4.31 -24.73 13.46
N ASN A 195 3.58 -23.71 13.92
CA ASN A 195 2.20 -23.48 13.48
C ASN A 195 2.09 -22.93 12.04
N ILE A 196 3.16 -22.29 11.53
CA ILE A 196 3.25 -21.86 10.14
C ILE A 196 3.67 -23.07 9.29
N LYS A 197 2.87 -23.40 8.27
CA LYS A 197 3.15 -24.46 7.30
C LYS A 197 3.30 -23.86 5.91
N ILE A 198 4.26 -24.37 5.14
CA ILE A 198 4.43 -24.01 3.72
C ILE A 198 4.06 -25.23 2.88
N LEU A 199 2.95 -25.12 2.16
CA LEU A 199 2.43 -26.15 1.27
C LEU A 199 2.86 -25.84 -0.16
N GLU A 200 3.88 -26.55 -0.62
CA GLU A 200 4.42 -26.39 -1.97
C GLU A 200 3.55 -27.11 -3.00
N LYS A 201 2.85 -26.33 -3.83
CA LYS A 201 2.09 -26.82 -4.99
C LYS A 201 2.68 -26.38 -6.33
N THR A 202 3.58 -25.41 -6.28
CA THR A 202 4.32 -24.86 -7.42
C THR A 202 5.80 -24.97 -7.08
N GLU A 203 6.60 -25.49 -8.02
CA GLU A 203 8.04 -25.67 -7.82
C GLU A 203 8.72 -24.35 -7.41
N GLY A 204 9.54 -24.39 -6.36
CA GLY A 204 10.28 -23.23 -5.87
C GLY A 204 9.47 -22.30 -4.99
N PHE A 205 8.16 -22.55 -4.80
CA PHE A 205 7.33 -21.78 -3.88
C PHE A 205 7.87 -21.86 -2.45
N ARG A 206 8.36 -23.04 -2.04
CA ARG A 206 8.92 -23.21 -0.70
C ARG A 206 10.15 -22.33 -0.49
N ASP A 207 11.06 -22.33 -1.45
CA ASP A 207 12.30 -21.52 -1.40
C ASP A 207 11.95 -20.02 -1.34
N ARG A 208 10.98 -19.55 -2.13
CA ARG A 208 10.47 -18.17 -2.08
C ARG A 208 9.90 -17.79 -0.72
N MET A 209 9.00 -18.62 -0.17
CA MET A 209 8.39 -18.33 1.14
C MET A 209 9.40 -18.35 2.28
N LEU A 210 10.37 -19.26 2.24
CA LEU A 210 11.47 -19.29 3.20
C LEU A 210 12.34 -18.03 3.11
N ALA A 211 12.66 -17.55 1.90
CA ALA A 211 13.39 -16.31 1.70
C ALA A 211 12.60 -15.08 2.20
N ALA A 212 11.29 -15.03 1.95
CA ALA A 212 10.41 -13.98 2.45
C ALA A 212 10.33 -13.97 3.99
N ILE A 213 10.16 -15.14 4.62
CA ILE A 213 10.15 -15.29 6.09
C ILE A 213 11.51 -14.90 6.68
N ALA A 214 12.62 -15.26 6.04
CA ALA A 214 13.95 -14.84 6.46
C ALA A 214 14.08 -13.31 6.49
N LYS A 215 13.61 -12.60 5.43
CA LYS A 215 13.56 -11.13 5.44
C LYS A 215 12.68 -10.60 6.58
N LEU A 216 11.51 -11.17 6.84
CA LEU A 216 10.68 -10.76 7.99
C LEU A 216 11.40 -10.97 9.34
N LEU A 217 12.15 -12.05 9.51
CA LEU A 217 12.93 -12.30 10.73
C LEU A 217 14.12 -11.35 10.91
N GLN A 218 14.54 -10.64 9.86
CA GLN A 218 15.62 -9.65 9.91
C GLN A 218 15.25 -8.45 10.80
N GLY A 219 13.98 -8.04 10.79
CA GLY A 219 13.44 -6.89 11.51
C GLY A 219 12.72 -7.24 12.82
N PRO A 220 12.68 -6.35 13.82
CA PRO A 220 11.99 -6.61 15.08
C PRO A 220 10.47 -6.81 14.92
N ASN A 221 9.80 -6.04 14.06
CA ASN A 221 8.35 -6.15 13.87
C ASN A 221 7.99 -7.42 13.10
N GLY A 222 8.76 -7.74 12.06
CA GLY A 222 8.62 -9.02 11.35
C GLY A 222 8.89 -10.23 12.26
N ARG A 223 9.90 -10.18 13.15
CA ARG A 223 10.12 -11.24 14.16
C ARG A 223 8.92 -11.41 15.09
N LYS A 224 8.36 -10.31 15.59
CA LYS A 224 7.18 -10.35 16.47
C LYS A 224 6.01 -11.03 15.77
N LEU A 225 5.73 -10.65 14.51
CA LEU A 225 4.68 -11.25 13.70
C LEU A 225 4.88 -12.76 13.50
N ILE A 226 6.08 -13.17 13.06
CA ILE A 226 6.37 -14.60 12.80
C ILE A 226 6.34 -15.41 14.10
N ALA A 227 6.90 -14.90 15.19
CA ALA A 227 6.87 -15.57 16.49
C ALA A 227 5.44 -15.81 16.98
N GLU A 228 4.57 -14.80 16.83
CA GLU A 228 3.17 -14.91 17.23
C GLU A 228 2.42 -15.98 16.42
N LEU A 229 2.56 -15.95 15.09
CA LEU A 229 1.87 -16.86 14.19
C LEU A 229 2.40 -18.28 14.27
N ASN A 230 3.69 -18.45 14.57
CA ASN A 230 4.34 -19.76 14.67
C ASN A 230 4.18 -20.41 16.05
N ALA A 231 3.77 -19.66 17.07
CA ALA A 231 3.55 -20.17 18.41
C ALA A 231 2.56 -21.36 18.44
N ALA A 232 2.78 -22.28 19.37
CA ALA A 232 1.92 -23.44 19.55
C ALA A 232 0.45 -23.04 19.74
N GLN A 233 -0.45 -23.74 19.03
CA GLN A 233 -1.89 -23.51 19.08
C GLN A 233 -2.59 -24.67 19.79
N ASP A 234 -3.79 -24.39 20.31
CA ASP A 234 -4.66 -25.39 20.96
C ASP A 234 -5.31 -26.37 19.96
N SER A 235 -5.23 -26.09 18.65
CA SER A 235 -5.83 -26.93 17.61
C SER A 235 -5.23 -26.67 16.23
N ASP A 236 -5.26 -27.70 15.37
CA ASP A 236 -4.84 -27.60 13.96
C ASP A 236 -5.74 -26.68 13.11
N LYS A 237 -6.94 -26.38 13.62
CA LYS A 237 -7.85 -25.41 13.01
C LYS A 237 -7.26 -23.99 13.02
N LYS A 238 -6.28 -23.71 13.88
CA LYS A 238 -5.59 -22.42 14.00
C LYS A 238 -4.24 -22.35 13.26
N GLN A 239 -3.92 -23.37 12.46
CA GLN A 239 -2.73 -23.35 11.61
C GLN A 239 -2.79 -22.27 10.55
N VAL A 240 -1.62 -21.72 10.22
CA VAL A 240 -1.41 -20.79 9.11
C VAL A 240 -0.71 -21.56 8.00
N ILE A 241 -1.37 -21.72 6.85
CA ILE A 241 -0.85 -22.50 5.73
C ILE A 241 -0.58 -21.53 4.57
N LEU A 242 0.68 -21.44 4.14
CA LEU A 242 1.08 -20.65 2.98
C LEU A 242 1.10 -21.55 1.74
N SER A 243 0.48 -21.11 0.64
CA SER A 243 0.54 -21.79 -0.66
C SER A 243 0.33 -20.80 -1.81
N SER A 244 0.66 -21.21 -3.04
CA SER A 244 0.29 -20.49 -4.26
C SER A 244 -1.06 -20.95 -4.82
N ASN A 245 -1.71 -21.94 -4.21
CA ASN A 245 -2.97 -22.46 -4.73
C ASN A 245 -3.77 -23.16 -3.61
N PHE A 246 -5.06 -22.86 -3.51
CA PHE A 246 -5.97 -23.54 -2.56
C PHE A 246 -7.20 -24.15 -3.23
N ALA A 247 -7.19 -24.40 -4.54
CA ALA A 247 -8.32 -24.96 -5.28
C ALA A 247 -8.91 -26.22 -4.62
N ALA A 248 -8.05 -27.12 -4.12
CA ALA A 248 -8.49 -28.34 -3.43
C ALA A 248 -9.17 -28.04 -2.09
N GLU A 249 -8.60 -27.13 -1.29
CA GLU A 249 -9.09 -26.71 0.02
C GLU A 249 -10.37 -25.86 -0.09
N LEU A 250 -10.56 -25.14 -1.19
CA LEU A 250 -11.73 -24.33 -1.47
C LEU A 250 -12.86 -25.09 -2.20
N THR A 251 -12.63 -26.34 -2.61
CA THR A 251 -13.65 -27.14 -3.30
C THR A 251 -14.87 -27.34 -2.40
N GLY A 252 -16.04 -26.88 -2.85
CA GLY A 252 -17.31 -27.04 -2.14
C GLY A 252 -17.62 -25.97 -1.08
N THR A 253 -16.72 -25.01 -0.84
CA THR A 253 -16.96 -23.89 0.12
C THR A 253 -17.76 -22.74 -0.50
N GLY A 254 -17.72 -22.63 -1.84
CA GLY A 254 -18.30 -21.52 -2.59
C GLY A 254 -17.46 -20.23 -2.53
N ILE A 255 -16.24 -20.29 -1.99
CA ILE A 255 -15.23 -19.25 -2.09
C ILE A 255 -14.58 -19.37 -3.48
N ALA A 256 -14.47 -18.25 -4.20
CA ALA A 256 -13.83 -18.24 -5.51
C ALA A 256 -12.32 -18.48 -5.35
N ASP A 257 -11.75 -19.35 -6.18
CA ASP A 257 -10.30 -19.47 -6.29
C ASP A 257 -9.78 -18.30 -7.13
N THR A 258 -9.10 -17.35 -6.49
CA THR A 258 -8.61 -16.12 -7.11
C THR A 258 -7.11 -16.20 -7.39
N THR A 259 -6.65 -15.40 -8.34
CA THR A 259 -5.21 -15.23 -8.59
C THR A 259 -4.60 -14.11 -7.75
N SER A 260 -5.35 -13.44 -6.86
CA SER A 260 -4.80 -12.44 -5.95
C SER A 260 -4.09 -13.08 -4.75
N ASN A 261 -3.16 -12.33 -4.17
CA ASN A 261 -2.67 -12.63 -2.82
C ASN A 261 -3.79 -12.30 -1.83
N GLU A 262 -4.02 -13.19 -0.89
CA GLU A 262 -5.07 -13.02 0.11
C GLU A 262 -4.84 -13.96 1.30
N ALA A 263 -5.34 -13.58 2.47
CA ALA A 263 -5.51 -14.46 3.62
C ALA A 263 -6.97 -14.88 3.73
N ILE A 264 -7.23 -16.18 3.72
CA ILE A 264 -8.58 -16.76 3.80
C ILE A 264 -8.73 -17.42 5.18
N PRO A 265 -9.69 -17.00 6.03
CA PRO A 265 -9.88 -17.59 7.34
C PRO A 265 -10.42 -19.03 7.20
N LYS A 266 -9.83 -19.99 7.94
CA LYS A 266 -10.22 -21.41 7.84
C LYS A 266 -11.66 -21.68 8.26
N SER A 267 -12.26 -20.78 9.03
CA SER A 267 -13.69 -20.86 9.42
C SER A 267 -14.62 -20.72 8.23
N ASP A 268 -14.21 -19.99 7.19
CA ASP A 268 -15.02 -19.78 5.98
C ASP A 268 -15.14 -21.06 5.15
N LEU A 269 -14.24 -22.02 5.37
CA LEU A 269 -14.31 -23.36 4.80
C LEU A 269 -15.43 -24.20 5.43
N GLU A 270 -15.79 -23.92 6.70
CA GLU A 270 -16.83 -24.65 7.44
C GLU A 270 -18.20 -23.96 7.32
N SER A 271 -18.23 -22.62 7.23
CA SER A 271 -19.45 -21.83 7.24
C SER A 271 -19.21 -20.44 6.64
N LYS A 272 -20.18 -19.90 5.89
CA LYS A 272 -20.14 -18.50 5.39
C LYS A 272 -20.36 -17.45 6.48
N ASP A 273 -20.70 -17.89 7.69
CA ASP A 273 -20.84 -17.01 8.85
C ASP A 273 -19.45 -16.51 9.27
N LYS A 274 -19.18 -15.21 9.05
CA LYS A 274 -17.90 -14.54 9.33
C LYS A 274 -17.67 -14.37 10.83
N ARG A 275 -17.61 -15.48 11.56
CA ARG A 275 -17.55 -15.50 13.02
C ARG A 275 -16.29 -14.88 13.57
N TYR A 276 -15.23 -14.77 12.77
CA TYR A 276 -13.95 -14.16 13.13
C TYR A 276 -13.98 -12.63 13.13
N ASN A 277 -15.03 -12.01 12.58
CA ASN A 277 -15.21 -10.57 12.63
C ASN A 277 -15.73 -10.12 14.00
N PHE A 278 -15.16 -9.04 14.53
CA PHE A 278 -15.81 -8.31 15.60
C PHE A 278 -16.89 -7.40 15.03
N LYS A 279 -18.02 -7.26 15.73
CA LYS A 279 -19.19 -6.50 15.28
C LYS A 279 -19.83 -5.74 16.43
N PRO A 280 -20.61 -4.67 16.17
CA PRO A 280 -21.37 -4.00 17.22
C PRO A 280 -22.20 -5.03 17.99
N ALA A 281 -22.05 -5.03 19.32
CA ALA A 281 -22.79 -5.92 20.20
C ALA A 281 -24.28 -5.55 20.17
N LYS A 282 -25.15 -6.55 20.15
CA LYS A 282 -26.60 -6.32 20.26
C LYS A 282 -27.02 -6.21 21.72
N ASP A 283 -28.11 -5.50 21.99
CA ASP A 283 -28.60 -5.28 23.36
C ASP A 283 -28.88 -6.58 24.12
N ASP A 284 -29.38 -7.62 23.43
CA ASP A 284 -29.62 -8.94 24.01
C ASP A 284 -28.32 -9.70 24.36
N GLU A 285 -27.23 -9.43 23.65
CA GLU A 285 -25.90 -9.99 23.96
C GLU A 285 -25.23 -9.30 25.16
N LEU A 286 -25.68 -8.09 25.52
CA LEU A 286 -25.15 -7.31 26.65
C LEU A 286 -25.90 -7.58 27.97
N GLY A 287 -26.95 -8.40 27.94
CA GLY A 287 -27.73 -8.77 29.13
C GLY A 287 -26.85 -9.41 30.21
N GLY A 288 -26.68 -8.71 31.34
CA GLY A 288 -25.88 -9.20 32.47
C GLY A 288 -24.36 -8.98 32.35
N VAL A 289 -23.90 -8.29 31.29
CA VAL A 289 -22.50 -7.87 31.16
C VAL A 289 -22.26 -6.63 32.03
N ASP A 290 -21.20 -6.65 32.84
CA ASP A 290 -20.75 -5.45 33.55
C ASP A 290 -20.10 -4.46 32.57
N MET A 291 -20.86 -3.46 32.16
CA MET A 291 -20.42 -2.44 31.20
C MET A 291 -19.22 -1.63 31.68
N ALA A 292 -18.96 -1.56 33.00
CA ALA A 292 -17.79 -0.87 33.54
C ALA A 292 -16.51 -1.71 33.42
N ALA A 293 -16.63 -3.03 33.31
CA ALA A 293 -15.51 -3.95 33.16
C ALA A 293 -15.07 -4.15 31.69
N ILE A 294 -15.85 -3.67 30.71
CA ILE A 294 -15.50 -3.78 29.29
C ILE A 294 -14.33 -2.83 28.98
N PRO A 295 -13.20 -3.34 28.47
CA PRO A 295 -12.04 -2.51 28.15
C PRO A 295 -12.39 -1.51 27.06
N GLU A 296 -11.95 -0.26 27.22
CA GLU A 296 -12.22 0.84 26.29
C GLU A 296 -10.93 1.36 25.68
N PHE A 297 -10.93 1.52 24.36
CA PHE A 297 -9.84 2.19 23.68
C PHE A 297 -9.89 3.69 24.00
N GLY A 298 -8.94 4.16 24.81
CA GLY A 298 -8.80 5.56 25.19
C GLY A 298 -7.83 6.37 24.32
N GLY A 299 -7.31 5.81 23.23
CA GLY A 299 -6.38 6.50 22.33
C GLY A 299 -7.06 7.42 21.31
N GLU A 300 -6.24 8.12 20.52
CA GLU A 300 -6.74 8.98 19.44
C GLU A 300 -7.26 8.14 18.25
N ALA A 301 -8.43 8.50 17.72
CA ALA A 301 -8.93 7.95 16.47
C ALA A 301 -7.98 8.36 15.32
N GLY A 302 -7.36 7.39 14.65
CA GLY A 302 -6.33 7.63 13.64
C GLY A 302 -5.01 6.91 13.92
N ASP A 303 -4.75 6.53 15.17
CA ASP A 303 -3.57 5.75 15.52
C ASP A 303 -3.83 4.25 15.33
N ALA A 304 -3.70 3.78 14.09
CA ALA A 304 -3.91 2.39 13.74
C ALA A 304 -2.99 1.43 14.53
N SER A 305 -1.77 1.84 14.89
CA SER A 305 -0.85 1.02 15.69
C SER A 305 -1.34 0.89 17.13
N ALA A 306 -1.79 1.98 17.76
CA ALA A 306 -2.39 1.93 19.09
C ALA A 306 -3.69 1.10 19.11
N ILE A 307 -4.52 1.24 18.07
CA ILE A 307 -5.75 0.45 17.93
C ILE A 307 -5.41 -1.03 17.78
N ASN A 308 -4.44 -1.38 16.93
CA ASN A 308 -4.00 -2.76 16.76
C ASN A 308 -3.40 -3.35 18.04
N LEU A 309 -2.62 -2.56 18.79
CA LEU A 309 -2.10 -2.97 20.10
C LEU A 309 -3.22 -3.21 21.10
N PHE A 310 -4.20 -2.30 21.18
CA PHE A 310 -5.38 -2.47 22.04
C PHE A 310 -6.16 -3.74 21.69
N LEU A 311 -6.43 -3.99 20.40
CA LEU A 311 -7.09 -5.22 19.95
C LEU A 311 -6.26 -6.46 20.29
N HIS A 312 -4.93 -6.37 20.20
CA HIS A 312 -4.03 -7.46 20.58
C HIS A 312 -4.08 -7.75 22.09
N GLU A 313 -4.00 -6.74 22.94
CA GLU A 313 -3.99 -6.87 24.41
C GLU A 313 -5.32 -7.40 24.95
N ASN A 314 -6.42 -7.09 24.27
CA ASN A 314 -7.77 -7.52 24.64
C ASN A 314 -8.22 -8.79 23.90
N ARG A 315 -7.29 -9.53 23.28
CA ARG A 315 -7.61 -10.83 22.67
C ARG A 315 -8.19 -11.80 23.70
N GLY A 316 -9.25 -12.51 23.32
CA GLY A 316 -9.96 -13.44 24.20
C GLY A 316 -11.00 -12.79 25.12
N GLN A 317 -11.06 -11.46 25.22
CA GLN A 317 -12.20 -10.79 25.85
C GLN A 317 -13.45 -10.97 24.97
N PRO A 318 -14.65 -11.16 25.54
CA PRO A 318 -15.87 -11.31 24.74
C PRO A 318 -16.35 -9.98 24.14
N PHE A 319 -16.00 -8.86 24.77
CA PHE A 319 -16.39 -7.51 24.36
C PHE A 319 -15.26 -6.50 24.55
N PHE A 320 -15.30 -5.42 23.78
CA PHE A 320 -14.50 -4.22 23.99
C PHE A 320 -15.29 -2.97 23.58
N LYS A 321 -14.87 -1.79 24.02
CA LYS A 321 -15.42 -0.50 23.62
C LYS A 321 -14.45 0.23 22.69
N PHE A 322 -15.00 0.77 21.61
CA PHE A 322 -14.28 1.59 20.64
C PHE A 322 -15.21 2.68 20.12
N ASN A 323 -14.77 3.95 20.16
CA ASN A 323 -15.59 5.11 19.79
C ASN A 323 -16.98 5.14 20.45
N GLY A 324 -17.04 4.87 21.75
CA GLY A 324 -18.29 4.88 22.53
C GLY A 324 -19.27 3.76 22.20
N LYS A 325 -18.88 2.78 21.36
CA LYS A 325 -19.70 1.60 21.03
C LYS A 325 -19.08 0.34 21.58
N VAL A 326 -19.91 -0.59 22.04
CA VAL A 326 -19.46 -1.93 22.45
C VAL A 326 -19.45 -2.85 21.23
N TYR A 327 -18.34 -3.55 21.05
CA TYR A 327 -18.15 -4.57 20.04
C TYR A 327 -18.02 -5.93 20.70
N LYS A 328 -18.67 -6.93 20.10
CA LYS A 328 -18.45 -8.34 20.42
C LYS A 328 -17.29 -8.86 19.58
N THR A 329 -16.34 -9.53 20.22
CA THR A 329 -15.18 -10.11 19.52
C THR A 329 -15.56 -11.30 18.66
N GLY A 330 -14.74 -11.55 17.64
CA GLY A 330 -14.88 -12.71 16.78
C GLY A 330 -14.26 -13.97 17.39
N GLN A 331 -14.52 -15.10 16.74
CA GLN A 331 -13.92 -16.38 17.04
C GLN A 331 -12.54 -16.49 16.38
N SER A 332 -11.54 -16.90 17.17
CA SER A 332 -10.19 -17.23 16.69
C SER A 332 -10.25 -18.37 15.66
N THR A 333 -9.55 -18.19 14.53
CA THR A 333 -9.45 -19.19 13.46
C THR A 333 -8.09 -19.13 12.76
N GLY A 334 -7.69 -20.24 12.13
CA GLY A 334 -6.46 -20.29 11.32
C GLY A 334 -6.64 -19.60 9.97
N SER A 335 -5.61 -19.67 9.13
CA SER A 335 -5.62 -18.98 7.84
C SER A 335 -4.99 -19.82 6.73
N LEU A 336 -5.56 -19.75 5.53
CA LEU A 336 -4.91 -20.11 4.28
C LEU A 336 -4.36 -18.82 3.65
N VAL A 337 -3.05 -18.67 3.60
CA VAL A 337 -2.38 -17.48 3.06
C VAL A 337 -1.89 -17.78 1.66
N ARG A 338 -2.53 -17.15 0.67
CA ARG A 338 -2.22 -17.32 -0.75
C ARG A 338 -1.22 -16.27 -1.19
N ILE A 339 -0.12 -16.71 -1.80
CA ILE A 339 0.86 -15.85 -2.46
C ILE A 339 1.06 -16.35 -3.88
N ASN A 340 0.53 -15.61 -4.85
CA ASN A 340 0.53 -15.98 -6.27
C ASN A 340 1.55 -15.19 -7.07
N ASP A 341 1.71 -13.91 -6.75
CA ASP A 341 2.53 -13.03 -7.56
C ASP A 341 4.01 -13.31 -7.37
N GLU A 342 4.76 -13.38 -8.47
CA GLU A 342 6.21 -13.44 -8.43
C GLU A 342 6.80 -12.04 -8.55
N GLY A 343 7.66 -11.70 -7.60
CA GLY A 343 8.50 -10.52 -7.68
C GLY A 343 7.87 -9.22 -7.18
N MET A 344 8.50 -8.13 -7.59
CA MET A 344 8.32 -6.84 -6.95
C MET A 344 7.12 -6.08 -7.51
N LYS A 345 6.20 -5.68 -6.62
CA LYS A 345 5.09 -4.80 -6.97
C LYS A 345 5.44 -3.34 -6.78
N LYS A 346 4.63 -2.48 -7.39
CA LYS A 346 4.64 -1.03 -7.16
C LYS A 346 3.31 -0.65 -6.54
N LEU A 347 3.36 -0.04 -5.36
CA LEU A 347 2.18 0.40 -4.62
C LEU A 347 2.26 1.91 -4.37
N VAL A 348 1.20 2.48 -3.82
CA VAL A 348 1.14 3.91 -3.52
C VAL A 348 1.66 4.20 -2.12
N GLY A 349 2.69 5.04 -2.04
CA GLY A 349 3.34 5.49 -0.81
C GLY A 349 2.69 6.73 -0.20
N GLN A 350 3.14 7.08 1.02
CA GLN A 350 2.58 8.18 1.82
C GLN A 350 2.58 9.57 1.16
N ARG A 351 3.47 9.83 0.20
CA ARG A 351 3.52 11.08 -0.57
C ARG A 351 2.81 10.96 -1.92
N ASN A 352 1.92 9.97 -2.08
CA ASN A 352 1.24 9.62 -3.33
C ASN A 352 2.23 9.29 -4.48
N GLN A 353 3.36 8.69 -4.14
CA GLN A 353 4.40 8.23 -5.07
C GLN A 353 4.45 6.71 -5.15
N GLU A 354 5.04 6.15 -6.20
CA GLU A 354 5.29 4.71 -6.29
C GLU A 354 6.35 4.30 -5.27
N ILE A 355 6.08 3.23 -4.56
CA ILE A 355 7.02 2.56 -3.68
C ILE A 355 7.22 1.12 -4.13
N ALA A 356 8.46 0.66 -4.06
CA ALA A 356 8.77 -0.75 -4.27
C ALA A 356 8.12 -1.60 -3.16
N THR A 357 7.57 -2.73 -3.55
CA THR A 357 6.99 -3.71 -2.63
C THR A 357 7.59 -5.08 -2.93
N PRO A 358 8.72 -5.38 -2.27
CA PRO A 358 9.29 -6.73 -2.20
C PRO A 358 8.26 -7.79 -1.83
N GLU A 359 8.51 -9.03 -2.23
CA GLU A 359 7.64 -10.16 -1.92
C GLU A 359 7.43 -10.32 -0.40
N PHE A 360 8.48 -10.17 0.40
CA PHE A 360 8.39 -10.33 1.85
C PHE A 360 7.44 -9.32 2.52
N VAL A 361 7.28 -8.12 1.95
CA VAL A 361 6.32 -7.13 2.44
C VAL A 361 4.89 -7.59 2.15
N THR A 362 4.67 -8.18 0.97
CA THR A 362 3.38 -8.80 0.61
C THR A 362 3.07 -9.99 1.51
N VAL A 363 4.06 -10.85 1.79
CA VAL A 363 3.90 -11.96 2.75
C VAL A 363 3.59 -11.41 4.15
N GLY A 364 4.31 -10.38 4.60
CA GLY A 364 4.05 -9.72 5.88
C GLY A 364 2.64 -9.14 5.98
N HIS A 365 2.13 -8.56 4.89
CA HIS A 365 0.76 -8.08 4.77
C HIS A 365 -0.26 -9.21 4.98
N GLU A 366 -0.19 -10.29 4.19
CA GLU A 366 -1.16 -11.40 4.32
C GLU A 366 -1.05 -12.14 5.67
N LEU A 367 0.17 -12.22 6.23
CA LEU A 367 0.38 -12.76 7.57
C LEU A 367 -0.20 -11.84 8.67
N GLY A 368 -0.24 -10.52 8.44
CA GLY A 368 -0.93 -9.58 9.31
C GLY A 368 -2.44 -9.85 9.38
N HIS A 369 -3.07 -10.16 8.24
CA HIS A 369 -4.47 -10.62 8.18
C HIS A 369 -4.66 -11.94 8.93
N ALA A 370 -3.78 -12.92 8.68
CA ALA A 370 -3.79 -14.21 9.39
C ALA A 370 -3.68 -14.03 10.92
N SER A 371 -2.85 -13.09 11.38
CA SER A 371 -2.70 -12.78 12.80
C SER A 371 -4.00 -12.27 13.42
N ARG A 372 -4.77 -11.44 12.69
CA ARG A 372 -6.08 -10.97 13.17
C ARG A 372 -7.14 -12.06 13.15
N PHE A 373 -7.13 -12.96 12.16
CA PHE A 373 -8.00 -14.14 12.17
C PHE A 373 -7.75 -15.02 13.40
N MET A 374 -6.48 -15.26 13.73
CA MET A 374 -6.09 -16.03 14.91
C MET A 374 -6.53 -15.37 16.22
N LYS A 375 -6.77 -14.06 16.22
CA LYS A 375 -7.27 -13.31 17.38
C LYS A 375 -8.79 -13.15 17.41
N GLY A 376 -9.49 -13.37 16.30
CA GLY A 376 -10.90 -12.99 16.16
C GLY A 376 -11.11 -11.47 16.22
N MET A 377 -10.14 -10.69 15.72
CA MET A 377 -10.10 -9.23 15.84
C MET A 377 -10.14 -8.54 14.48
N VAL A 378 -10.84 -9.14 13.50
CA VAL A 378 -11.05 -8.52 12.19
C VAL A 378 -12.26 -7.60 12.25
N PRO A 379 -12.16 -6.33 11.82
CA PRO A 379 -13.32 -5.46 11.70
C PRO A 379 -14.38 -6.04 10.74
N ASP A 380 -15.65 -6.05 11.15
CA ASP A 380 -16.74 -6.36 10.23
C ASP A 380 -16.94 -5.25 9.19
N SER A 381 -17.57 -5.60 8.07
CA SER A 381 -17.94 -4.71 6.97
C SER A 381 -18.78 -3.48 7.35
N PHE A 382 -19.44 -3.50 8.51
CA PHE A 382 -20.17 -2.34 9.06
C PHE A 382 -19.27 -1.33 9.79
N VAL A 383 -18.02 -1.68 10.03
CA VAL A 383 -17.01 -0.81 10.65
C VAL A 383 -16.31 -0.07 9.52
N GLY A 384 -16.75 1.15 9.22
CA GLY A 384 -16.13 1.96 8.18
C GLY A 384 -14.74 2.47 8.59
N VAL A 385 -13.90 2.78 7.59
CA VAL A 385 -12.56 3.38 7.81
C VAL A 385 -12.61 4.73 8.52
N ASP A 386 -13.73 5.45 8.41
CA ASP A 386 -14.00 6.70 9.12
C ASP A 386 -13.98 6.53 10.64
N GLN A 387 -14.38 5.35 11.13
CA GLN A 387 -14.30 5.03 12.56
C GLN A 387 -12.84 4.93 13.06
N PHE A 388 -11.89 4.74 12.15
CA PHE A 388 -10.47 4.74 12.47
C PHE A 388 -9.80 6.08 12.19
N GLY A 389 -10.58 7.17 12.10
CA GLY A 389 -10.04 8.52 11.91
C GLY A 389 -9.69 8.88 10.46
N VAL A 390 -10.05 8.04 9.47
CA VAL A 390 -9.86 8.37 8.06
C VAL A 390 -10.86 9.44 7.63
N GLY A 391 -10.40 10.70 7.61
CA GLY A 391 -11.15 11.85 7.13
C GLY A 391 -11.11 12.00 5.61
N GLY A 392 -12.10 12.72 5.06
CA GLY A 392 -12.18 13.04 3.63
C GLY A 392 -12.74 11.90 2.76
N LYS A 393 -13.69 12.22 1.87
CA LYS A 393 -14.35 11.19 1.04
C LYS A 393 -13.39 10.56 0.02
N ALA A 394 -12.40 11.30 -0.48
CA ALA A 394 -11.35 10.76 -1.35
C ALA A 394 -10.59 9.64 -0.66
N ASP A 395 -10.04 9.91 0.52
CA ASP A 395 -9.22 8.95 1.25
C ASP A 395 -10.05 7.72 1.61
N GLN A 396 -11.30 7.90 2.05
CA GLN A 396 -12.22 6.79 2.33
C GLN A 396 -12.45 5.88 1.12
N LYS A 397 -12.54 6.43 -0.10
CA LYS A 397 -12.72 5.66 -1.35
C LYS A 397 -11.46 4.89 -1.79
N LEU A 398 -10.28 5.26 -1.28
CA LEU A 398 -9.01 4.61 -1.62
C LEU A 398 -8.70 3.41 -0.71
N TRP A 399 -9.53 3.20 0.31
CA TRP A 399 -9.50 2.00 1.14
C TRP A 399 -10.58 1.02 0.70
N HIS A 400 -10.21 -0.26 0.61
CA HIS A 400 -11.19 -1.31 0.29
C HIS A 400 -12.10 -1.61 1.49
N ASN A 401 -11.51 -1.68 2.69
CA ASN A 401 -12.21 -1.86 3.95
C ASN A 401 -11.33 -1.37 5.13
N SER A 402 -11.89 -1.41 6.33
CA SER A 402 -11.20 -1.04 7.58
C SER A 402 -10.09 -2.00 8.02
N GLU A 403 -10.20 -3.26 7.68
CA GLU A 403 -9.18 -4.24 8.02
C GLU A 403 -7.90 -3.96 7.25
N GLU A 404 -7.99 -3.61 5.96
CA GLU A 404 -6.86 -3.20 5.14
C GLU A 404 -6.19 -1.93 5.68
N TYR A 405 -6.99 -0.98 6.17
CA TYR A 405 -6.48 0.21 6.84
C TYR A 405 -5.63 -0.16 8.06
N LEU A 406 -6.16 -1.01 8.95
CA LEU A 406 -5.41 -1.46 10.12
C LEU A 406 -4.18 -2.28 9.72
N ASN A 407 -4.32 -3.21 8.78
CA ASN A 407 -3.23 -4.09 8.36
C ASN A 407 -2.05 -3.32 7.76
N ILE A 408 -2.35 -2.38 6.86
CA ILE A 408 -1.31 -1.57 6.24
C ILE A 408 -0.62 -0.68 7.27
N ASN A 409 -1.38 0.00 8.13
CA ASN A 409 -0.80 0.98 9.05
C ASN A 409 -0.14 0.36 10.28
N SER A 410 -0.57 -0.82 10.73
CA SER A 410 -0.05 -1.43 11.97
C SER A 410 0.76 -2.71 11.77
N VAL A 411 0.90 -3.23 10.55
CA VAL A 411 1.71 -4.43 10.26
C VAL A 411 2.60 -4.20 9.06
N GLU A 412 2.02 -3.91 7.88
CA GLU A 412 2.82 -3.75 6.65
C GLU A 412 3.82 -2.58 6.79
N ASN A 413 3.37 -1.43 7.29
CA ASN A 413 4.23 -0.26 7.45
C ASN A 413 5.30 -0.44 8.55
N GLU A 414 5.03 -1.23 9.59
CA GLU A 414 6.04 -1.58 10.60
C GLU A 414 7.11 -2.52 10.01
N VAL A 415 6.70 -3.49 9.17
CA VAL A 415 7.61 -4.33 8.39
C VAL A 415 8.40 -3.50 7.37
N ARG A 416 7.80 -2.49 6.73
CA ARG A 416 8.52 -1.59 5.83
C ARG A 416 9.57 -0.77 6.57
N ASP A 417 9.24 -0.27 7.76
CA ASP A 417 10.14 0.51 8.61
C ASP A 417 11.39 -0.29 9.00
N ASP A 418 11.22 -1.58 9.33
CA ASP A 418 12.33 -2.51 9.64
C ASP A 418 13.39 -2.58 8.54
N HIS A 419 13.02 -2.28 7.29
CA HIS A 419 13.86 -2.39 6.09
C HIS A 419 14.10 -1.05 5.39
N GLY A 420 13.68 0.07 5.98
CA GLY A 420 13.83 1.40 5.38
C GLY A 420 13.03 1.59 4.08
N ILE A 421 11.97 0.81 3.87
CA ILE A 421 11.10 0.91 2.70
C ILE A 421 10.07 2.02 2.93
N GLY A 422 9.75 2.81 1.90
CA GLY A 422 8.69 3.80 2.00
C GLY A 422 7.35 3.17 2.40
N LYS A 423 6.62 3.84 3.31
CA LYS A 423 5.32 3.40 3.82
C LYS A 423 4.23 3.45 2.75
N ARG A 424 3.38 2.43 2.70
CA ARG A 424 2.17 2.37 1.87
C ARG A 424 1.09 3.25 2.47
N LYS A 425 0.36 3.96 1.61
CA LYS A 425 -0.72 4.87 2.02
C LYS A 425 -2.11 4.27 1.89
N TYR A 426 -2.38 3.53 0.81
CA TYR A 426 -3.73 3.06 0.49
C TYR A 426 -3.72 1.59 0.06
N HIS A 427 -4.86 0.91 0.24
CA HIS A 427 -5.01 -0.46 -0.25
C HIS A 427 -5.20 -0.53 -1.78
N VAL A 428 -5.96 0.41 -2.36
CA VAL A 428 -6.41 0.29 -3.75
C VAL A 428 -5.66 1.23 -4.69
N GLY A 429 -5.46 0.75 -5.92
CA GLY A 429 -5.14 1.58 -7.07
C GLY A 429 -3.66 1.77 -7.34
N SER A 430 -3.39 2.29 -8.54
CA SER A 430 -2.10 2.84 -8.92
C SER A 430 -1.93 4.27 -8.40
N VAL A 431 -0.72 4.82 -8.51
CA VAL A 431 -0.46 6.24 -8.23
C VAL A 431 -1.33 7.16 -9.09
N ASP A 432 -1.66 6.73 -10.32
CA ASP A 432 -2.53 7.51 -11.21
C ASP A 432 -3.97 7.50 -10.71
N ASP A 433 -4.48 6.34 -10.27
CA ASP A 433 -5.83 6.23 -9.70
C ASP A 433 -5.99 7.07 -8.43
N VAL A 434 -4.97 7.07 -7.56
CA VAL A 434 -4.96 7.89 -6.34
C VAL A 434 -4.91 9.38 -6.69
N ASN A 435 -4.03 9.79 -7.59
CA ASN A 435 -3.94 11.21 -7.99
C ASN A 435 -5.24 11.68 -8.65
N LYS A 436 -5.86 10.85 -9.50
CA LYS A 436 -7.19 11.07 -10.05
C LYS A 436 -8.22 11.30 -8.94
N GLN A 437 -8.31 10.40 -7.97
CA GLN A 437 -9.31 10.48 -6.91
C GLN A 437 -9.12 11.71 -6.01
N VAL A 438 -7.87 12.06 -5.70
CA VAL A 438 -7.52 13.24 -4.90
C VAL A 438 -7.83 14.54 -5.65
N LEU A 439 -7.47 14.62 -6.94
CA LEU A 439 -7.76 15.78 -7.78
C LEU A 439 -9.26 15.97 -7.97
N HIS A 440 -10.00 14.88 -8.19
CA HIS A 440 -11.45 14.90 -8.33
C HIS A 440 -12.14 15.44 -7.07
N GLU A 441 -11.78 14.93 -5.88
CA GLU A 441 -12.35 15.43 -4.62
C GLU A 441 -11.97 16.89 -4.35
N ARG A 442 -10.74 17.30 -4.69
CA ARG A 442 -10.33 18.71 -4.57
C ARG A 442 -11.20 19.60 -5.46
N TYR A 443 -11.44 19.18 -6.70
CA TYR A 443 -12.35 19.87 -7.62
C TYR A 443 -13.76 19.94 -7.05
N ASP A 444 -14.30 18.81 -6.55
CA ASP A 444 -15.63 18.74 -5.94
C ASP A 444 -15.77 19.67 -4.74
N LEU A 445 -14.83 19.64 -3.80
CA LEU A 445 -14.83 20.52 -2.63
C LEU A 445 -14.75 21.99 -3.04
N ARG A 446 -13.89 22.34 -3.99
CA ARG A 446 -13.76 23.70 -4.49
C ARG A 446 -15.04 24.17 -5.17
N ARG A 447 -15.61 23.34 -6.04
CA ARG A 447 -16.88 23.60 -6.72
C ARG A 447 -18.03 23.77 -5.73
N MET A 448 -18.17 22.85 -4.77
CA MET A 448 -19.22 22.93 -3.74
C MET A 448 -19.04 24.17 -2.85
N ALA A 449 -17.82 24.53 -2.47
CA ALA A 449 -17.56 25.75 -1.72
C ALA A 449 -17.96 27.00 -2.51
N LEU A 450 -17.63 27.04 -3.81
CA LEU A 450 -18.04 28.11 -4.72
C LEU A 450 -19.57 28.17 -4.86
N PHE A 451 -20.21 27.02 -5.05
CA PHE A 451 -21.67 26.90 -5.15
C PHE A 451 -22.38 27.35 -3.88
N ASN A 452 -21.92 26.93 -2.71
CA ASN A 452 -22.52 27.30 -1.43
C ASN A 452 -22.32 28.81 -1.14
N ARG A 453 -21.14 29.35 -1.43
CA ARG A 453 -20.86 30.78 -1.25
C ARG A 453 -21.75 31.64 -2.14
N PHE A 454 -21.93 31.21 -3.39
CA PHE A 454 -22.66 31.94 -4.40
C PHE A 454 -24.02 31.33 -4.70
N GLU A 455 -24.68 30.62 -3.77
CA GLU A 455 -25.91 29.87 -4.05
C GLU A 455 -27.00 30.75 -4.72
N TRP A 456 -27.12 31.99 -4.25
CA TRP A 456 -28.04 32.99 -4.80
C TRP A 456 -27.70 33.36 -6.25
N ALA A 457 -26.42 33.55 -6.58
CA ALA A 457 -25.97 33.87 -7.92
C ALA A 457 -25.96 32.62 -8.80
N ALA A 458 -25.66 31.45 -8.26
CA ALA A 458 -25.67 30.17 -8.95
C ALA A 458 -27.08 29.84 -9.49
N ARG A 459 -28.15 30.14 -8.71
CA ARG A 459 -29.53 30.05 -9.19
C ARG A 459 -29.79 30.90 -10.44
N GLN A 460 -29.24 32.10 -10.48
CA GLN A 460 -29.38 33.04 -11.59
C GLN A 460 -28.46 32.66 -12.78
N LEU A 461 -27.23 32.23 -12.49
CA LEU A 461 -26.20 31.84 -13.45
C LEU A 461 -26.39 30.45 -14.05
N PHE A 462 -27.30 29.63 -13.51
CA PHE A 462 -27.71 28.41 -14.21
C PHE A 462 -28.28 28.69 -15.61
N ASN A 463 -28.79 29.91 -15.85
CA ASN A 463 -29.23 30.34 -17.18
C ASN A 463 -28.09 30.94 -18.02
N HIS A 464 -26.95 31.28 -17.43
CA HIS A 464 -25.77 31.80 -18.12
C HIS A 464 -24.96 30.65 -18.75
N ARG A 465 -24.90 30.60 -20.09
CA ARG A 465 -24.32 29.47 -20.84
C ARG A 465 -22.90 29.07 -20.40
N GLU A 466 -21.99 30.04 -20.26
CA GLU A 466 -20.57 29.76 -19.94
C GLU A 466 -20.35 29.37 -18.47
N ALA A 467 -20.93 30.12 -17.51
CA ALA A 467 -20.90 29.76 -16.10
C ALA A 467 -21.54 28.38 -15.87
N ASN A 468 -22.66 28.10 -16.52
CA ASN A 468 -23.33 26.80 -16.45
C ASN A 468 -22.46 25.67 -17.03
N ARG A 469 -21.74 25.90 -18.15
CA ARG A 469 -20.78 24.93 -18.70
C ARG A 469 -19.70 24.53 -17.70
N VAL A 470 -19.12 25.50 -16.98
CA VAL A 470 -18.07 25.25 -15.98
C VAL A 470 -18.63 24.61 -14.70
N LEU A 471 -19.78 25.10 -14.22
CA LEU A 471 -20.41 24.64 -12.98
C LEU A 471 -21.07 23.26 -13.12
N ARG A 472 -21.55 22.90 -14.31
CA ARG A 472 -22.16 21.60 -14.63
C ARG A 472 -21.29 20.70 -15.52
N ALA A 473 -19.98 20.96 -15.60
CA ALA A 473 -19.06 20.17 -16.42
C ALA A 473 -19.24 18.65 -16.20
N ASP A 474 -19.48 18.22 -14.95
CA ASP A 474 -19.70 16.81 -14.61
C ASP A 474 -21.10 16.26 -14.94
N TYR A 475 -22.11 17.13 -15.04
CA TYR A 475 -23.52 16.72 -15.18
C TYR A 475 -24.01 16.70 -16.63
N VAL A 476 -23.39 17.51 -17.51
CA VAL A 476 -23.92 17.76 -18.87
C VAL A 476 -23.08 17.07 -19.95
N GLU A 477 -21.79 16.78 -19.70
CA GLU A 477 -20.94 16.12 -20.69
C GLU A 477 -20.13 14.95 -20.08
N PRO A 478 -20.24 13.72 -20.61
CA PRO A 478 -19.46 12.56 -20.15
C PRO A 478 -17.94 12.63 -20.44
N GLN A 479 -17.37 13.80 -20.74
CA GLN A 479 -16.14 13.90 -21.55
C GLN A 479 -14.88 14.36 -20.82
N ALA A 480 -14.96 14.88 -19.59
CA ALA A 480 -13.74 14.94 -18.78
C ALA A 480 -13.42 13.49 -18.39
N ASP A 481 -12.48 12.86 -19.10
CA ASP A 481 -11.80 11.72 -18.53
C ASP A 481 -11.12 12.25 -17.27
N PHE A 482 -11.79 12.13 -16.13
CA PHE A 482 -11.20 12.46 -14.83
C PHE A 482 -9.95 11.61 -14.58
N GLY A 483 -9.67 10.60 -15.42
CA GLY A 483 -8.40 9.88 -15.46
C GLY A 483 -7.25 10.68 -16.02
N ASP A 484 -7.50 11.78 -16.71
CA ASP A 484 -6.47 12.70 -17.19
C ASP A 484 -6.24 13.82 -16.15
N PRO A 485 -5.07 13.86 -15.49
CA PRO A 485 -4.72 14.95 -14.58
C PRO A 485 -4.76 16.32 -15.24
N ASP A 486 -4.48 16.42 -16.55
CA ASP A 486 -4.48 17.69 -17.29
C ASP A 486 -5.91 18.21 -17.47
N ALA A 487 -6.87 17.30 -17.70
CA ALA A 487 -8.29 17.66 -17.75
C ALA A 487 -8.78 18.22 -16.40
N ILE A 488 -8.43 17.58 -15.28
CA ILE A 488 -8.80 18.11 -13.95
C ILE A 488 -8.09 19.44 -13.67
N ALA A 489 -6.82 19.58 -14.04
CA ALA A 489 -6.09 20.84 -13.87
C ALA A 489 -6.73 21.98 -14.68
N LEU A 490 -7.25 21.70 -15.87
CA LEU A 490 -8.01 22.66 -16.67
C LEU A 490 -9.32 23.06 -15.98
N LEU A 491 -10.07 22.09 -15.45
CA LEU A 491 -11.32 22.36 -14.71
C LEU A 491 -11.07 23.20 -13.45
N MET A 492 -9.99 22.92 -12.71
CA MET A 492 -9.57 23.73 -11.57
C MET A 492 -9.26 25.17 -11.97
N ARG A 493 -8.52 25.36 -13.08
CA ARG A 493 -8.23 26.71 -13.61
C ARG A 493 -9.51 27.46 -13.97
N GLN A 494 -10.49 26.77 -14.56
CA GLN A 494 -11.79 27.38 -14.88
C GLN A 494 -12.57 27.81 -13.62
N LEU A 495 -12.49 27.04 -12.52
CA LEU A 495 -13.07 27.46 -11.24
C LEU A 495 -12.36 28.71 -10.69
N ASP A 496 -11.03 28.77 -10.81
CA ASP A 496 -10.24 29.92 -10.35
C ASP A 496 -10.49 31.18 -11.20
N GLU A 497 -10.78 31.03 -12.50
CA GLU A 497 -11.22 32.12 -13.38
C GLU A 497 -12.66 32.58 -13.05
N LEU A 498 -13.53 31.65 -12.64
CA LEU A 498 -14.93 31.95 -12.31
C LEU A 498 -15.09 32.64 -10.94
N GLU A 499 -14.27 32.29 -9.94
CA GLU A 499 -14.37 32.85 -8.59
C GLU A 499 -14.33 34.38 -8.50
N PRO A 500 -13.39 35.12 -9.13
CA PRO A 500 -13.37 36.58 -9.05
C PRO A 500 -14.62 37.21 -9.68
N ILE A 501 -15.16 36.59 -10.72
CA ILE A 501 -16.39 37.06 -11.40
C ILE A 501 -17.59 36.90 -10.46
N LEU A 502 -17.73 35.71 -9.85
CA LEU A 502 -18.79 35.47 -8.86
C LEU A 502 -18.65 36.39 -7.64
N THR A 503 -17.41 36.63 -7.19
CA THR A 503 -17.13 37.56 -6.09
C THR A 503 -17.55 38.99 -6.45
N ALA A 504 -17.34 39.42 -7.69
CA ALA A 504 -17.78 40.74 -8.15
C ALA A 504 -19.32 40.88 -8.21
N LEU A 505 -20.06 39.76 -8.26
CA LEU A 505 -21.53 39.75 -8.16
C LEU A 505 -22.03 39.87 -6.72
N GLU A 506 -21.21 39.58 -5.71
CA GLU A 506 -21.61 39.57 -4.29
C GLU A 506 -22.36 40.84 -3.83
N PRO A 507 -22.00 42.07 -4.27
CA PRO A 507 -22.76 43.28 -3.96
C PRO A 507 -24.20 43.31 -4.48
N LEU A 508 -24.57 42.46 -5.44
CA LEU A 508 -25.92 42.34 -6.02
C LEU A 508 -26.82 41.36 -5.26
N LYS A 509 -26.30 40.67 -4.24
CA LYS A 509 -27.08 39.74 -3.41
C LYS A 509 -28.31 40.43 -2.81
N GLY A 510 -29.50 39.87 -3.07
CA GLY A 510 -30.75 40.42 -2.58
C GLY A 510 -31.26 41.65 -3.32
N LYS A 511 -30.66 41.98 -4.48
CA LYS A 511 -30.98 43.11 -5.37
C LYS A 511 -31.41 42.67 -6.77
N THR A 512 -31.55 41.36 -7.01
CA THR A 512 -32.09 40.85 -8.28
C THR A 512 -33.57 41.21 -8.42
N PRO A 513 -34.13 41.28 -9.65
CA PRO A 513 -35.56 41.48 -9.85
C PRO A 513 -36.41 40.51 -9.01
N ASP A 514 -36.05 39.23 -9.00
CA ASP A 514 -36.76 38.20 -8.25
C ASP A 514 -36.63 38.38 -6.73
N ASP A 515 -35.45 38.76 -6.20
CA ASP A 515 -35.27 39.03 -4.77
C ASP A 515 -36.10 40.24 -4.31
N LEU A 516 -36.10 41.30 -5.13
CA LEU A 516 -36.89 42.50 -4.88
C LEU A 516 -38.38 42.18 -4.91
N TYR A 517 -38.82 41.39 -5.90
CA TYR A 517 -40.20 40.93 -6.01
C TYR A 517 -40.59 40.00 -4.86
N ALA A 518 -39.73 39.06 -4.45
CA ALA A 518 -40.01 38.11 -3.38
C ALA A 518 -40.23 38.80 -2.02
N LYS A 519 -39.41 39.83 -1.72
CA LYS A 519 -39.50 40.65 -0.51
C LYS A 519 -40.72 41.59 -0.48
N ALA A 520 -41.32 41.87 -1.63
CA ALA A 520 -42.49 42.73 -1.72
C ALA A 520 -43.74 42.08 -1.11
N ASN A 521 -44.57 42.87 -0.41
CA ASN A 521 -45.88 42.42 0.05
C ASN A 521 -46.86 42.26 -1.14
N LYS A 522 -48.02 41.65 -0.90
CA LYS A 522 -49.01 41.35 -1.95
C LYS A 522 -49.43 42.57 -2.77
N GLY A 523 -49.58 43.73 -2.14
CA GLY A 523 -49.98 44.97 -2.82
C GLY A 523 -48.86 45.63 -3.61
N VAL A 524 -47.60 45.43 -3.22
CA VAL A 524 -46.42 45.89 -3.98
C VAL A 524 -46.16 44.95 -5.16
N LYS A 525 -46.33 43.63 -5.00
CA LYS A 525 -46.22 42.65 -6.09
C LYS A 525 -47.15 42.94 -7.26
N ALA A 526 -48.44 43.14 -6.98
CA ALA A 526 -49.43 43.48 -8.00
C ALA A 526 -49.07 44.77 -8.76
N ARG A 527 -48.43 45.74 -8.10
CA ARG A 527 -47.95 46.97 -8.74
C ARG A 527 -46.69 46.75 -9.57
N LEU A 528 -45.75 45.94 -9.09
CA LEU A 528 -44.54 45.57 -9.84
C LEU A 528 -44.87 44.78 -11.11
N ASP A 529 -45.94 43.98 -11.10
CA ASP A 529 -46.42 43.26 -12.28
C ASP A 529 -46.86 44.22 -13.41
N ASP A 530 -47.40 45.38 -13.05
CA ASP A 530 -47.89 46.41 -13.99
C ASP A 530 -46.86 47.55 -14.24
N ASP A 531 -45.71 47.57 -13.54
CA ASP A 531 -44.69 48.63 -13.65
C ASP A 531 -43.74 48.39 -14.84
N GLU A 532 -43.95 49.15 -15.93
CA GLU A 532 -43.15 49.05 -17.16
C GLU A 532 -41.62 49.19 -16.91
N PRO A 533 -41.13 50.12 -16.08
CA PRO A 533 -39.69 50.20 -15.73
C PRO A 533 -39.14 48.96 -15.02
N PHE A 534 -39.90 48.36 -14.11
CA PHE A 534 -39.49 47.13 -13.43
C PHE A 534 -39.47 45.92 -14.39
N GLN A 535 -40.44 45.81 -15.30
CA GLN A 535 -40.45 44.78 -16.33
C GLN A 535 -39.29 44.94 -17.32
N GLU A 536 -38.95 46.18 -17.72
CA GLU A 536 -37.76 46.49 -18.52
C GLU A 536 -36.48 46.08 -17.78
N TYR A 537 -36.36 46.42 -16.49
CA TYR A 537 -35.22 45.99 -15.67
C TYR A 537 -35.10 44.47 -15.59
N LYS A 538 -36.20 43.76 -15.32
CA LYS A 538 -36.22 42.30 -15.26
C LYS A 538 -35.75 41.68 -16.58
N PHE A 539 -36.28 42.15 -17.71
CA PHE A 539 -35.89 41.69 -19.03
C PHE A 539 -34.41 41.95 -19.36
N LEU A 540 -33.92 43.17 -19.09
CA LEU A 540 -32.52 43.51 -19.33
C LEU A 540 -31.57 42.73 -18.41
N PHE A 541 -31.97 42.48 -17.16
CA PHE A 541 -31.24 41.67 -16.21
C PHE A 541 -31.13 40.21 -16.69
N GLU A 542 -32.24 39.62 -17.14
CA GLU A 542 -32.26 38.27 -17.75
C GLU A 542 -31.40 38.20 -19.02
N GLN A 543 -31.48 39.21 -19.91
CA GLN A 543 -30.63 39.26 -21.09
C GLN A 543 -29.15 39.40 -20.76
N ALA A 544 -28.79 40.20 -19.76
CA ALA A 544 -27.42 40.35 -19.32
C ALA A 544 -26.88 39.02 -18.76
N ILE A 545 -27.69 38.30 -17.97
CA ILE A 545 -27.34 36.94 -17.52
C ILE A 545 -27.15 35.98 -18.69
N GLU A 546 -27.97 36.06 -19.74
CA GLU A 546 -27.88 35.14 -20.87
C GLU A 546 -26.71 35.44 -21.80
N LYS A 547 -26.43 36.73 -22.05
CA LYS A 547 -25.62 37.18 -23.20
C LYS A 547 -24.39 37.99 -22.85
N ALA A 548 -24.27 38.53 -21.64
CA ALA A 548 -23.08 39.30 -21.29
C ALA A 548 -21.86 38.37 -21.24
N PRO A 549 -20.68 38.82 -21.69
CA PRO A 549 -19.46 38.06 -21.49
C PRO A 549 -19.19 37.95 -19.99
N LEU A 550 -18.69 36.79 -19.56
CA LEU A 550 -18.58 36.45 -18.14
C LEU A 550 -17.69 37.45 -17.37
N ASP A 551 -16.62 37.96 -17.99
CA ASP A 551 -15.71 38.95 -17.43
C ASP A 551 -16.30 40.38 -17.31
N GLY A 552 -17.37 40.68 -18.04
CA GLY A 552 -18.11 41.95 -17.99
C GLY A 552 -19.44 41.89 -17.23
N LEU A 553 -19.90 40.68 -16.87
CA LEU A 553 -21.22 40.44 -16.32
C LEU A 553 -21.51 41.26 -15.05
N ALA A 554 -20.55 41.29 -14.11
CA ALA A 554 -20.76 42.00 -12.84
C ALA A 554 -20.91 43.52 -13.03
N ALA A 555 -20.12 44.10 -13.93
CA ALA A 555 -20.22 45.51 -14.27
C ALA A 555 -21.56 45.83 -14.96
N GLU A 556 -22.00 44.96 -15.87
CA GLU A 556 -23.25 45.15 -16.61
C GLU A 556 -24.48 45.03 -15.69
N LEU A 557 -24.53 44.00 -14.84
CA LEU A 557 -25.62 43.84 -13.87
C LEU A 557 -25.64 44.97 -12.84
N GLY A 558 -24.46 45.45 -12.40
CA GLY A 558 -24.35 46.64 -11.55
C GLY A 558 -24.88 47.91 -12.20
N ARG A 559 -24.56 48.12 -13.49
CA ARG A 559 -25.06 49.24 -14.29
C ARG A 559 -26.59 49.19 -14.44
N LEU A 560 -27.14 48.01 -14.72
CA LEU A 560 -28.60 47.81 -14.83
C LEU A 560 -29.31 48.07 -13.51
N TYR A 561 -28.74 47.63 -12.39
CA TYR A 561 -29.29 47.93 -11.06
C TYR A 561 -29.31 49.43 -10.76
N GLU A 562 -28.21 50.16 -11.00
CA GLU A 562 -28.17 51.61 -10.76
C GLU A 562 -29.12 52.37 -11.70
N LEU A 563 -29.31 51.90 -12.94
CA LEU A 563 -30.28 52.45 -13.88
C LEU A 563 -31.72 52.21 -13.43
N ALA A 564 -32.04 51.00 -12.96
CA ALA A 564 -33.35 50.68 -12.38
C ALA A 564 -33.61 51.50 -11.11
N LYS A 565 -32.60 51.66 -10.25
CA LYS A 565 -32.64 52.56 -9.09
C LYS A 565 -32.90 54.01 -9.48
N GLY A 566 -32.35 54.50 -10.59
CA GLY A 566 -32.60 55.84 -11.11
C GLY A 566 -33.98 56.02 -11.77
N ARG A 567 -34.54 54.97 -12.38
CA ARG A 567 -35.81 55.03 -13.16
C ARG A 567 -37.05 54.61 -12.37
N SER A 568 -36.97 53.57 -11.56
CA SER A 568 -38.09 52.97 -10.82
C SER A 568 -38.24 53.55 -9.39
N MET A 569 -37.18 54.09 -8.79
CA MET A 569 -37.29 54.71 -7.45
C MET A 569 -37.68 56.19 -7.48
N SER A 570 -38.75 56.52 -8.21
CA SER A 570 -39.49 57.74 -7.92
C SER A 570 -40.24 57.57 -6.59
N MET A 571 -39.62 58.02 -5.49
CA MET A 571 -40.13 58.24 -4.11
C MET A 571 -40.97 57.16 -3.37
N GLU A 572 -41.70 56.25 -4.02
CA GLU A 572 -42.68 55.38 -3.34
C GLU A 572 -42.10 54.06 -2.81
N PHE A 573 -40.97 53.58 -3.36
CA PHE A 573 -40.28 52.41 -2.78
C PHE A 573 -39.62 52.74 -1.42
N LYS A 574 -39.22 54.01 -1.22
CA LYS A 574 -38.77 54.49 0.10
C LYS A 574 -39.92 54.53 1.12
N ALA A 575 -41.15 54.79 0.69
CA ALA A 575 -42.32 54.79 1.58
C ALA A 575 -42.77 53.36 1.95
N ALA A 576 -42.61 52.39 1.05
CA ALA A 576 -42.93 50.98 1.32
C ALA A 576 -41.89 50.27 2.20
N SER A 577 -40.62 50.72 2.20
CA SER A 577 -39.60 50.22 3.15
C SER A 577 -39.62 50.93 4.52
N LEU A 578 -40.47 51.94 4.71
CA LEU A 578 -40.59 52.74 5.94
C LEU A 578 -41.85 52.38 6.76
N LEU A 579 -42.63 51.37 6.35
CA LEU A 579 -43.94 51.09 6.96
C LEU A 579 -44.17 49.67 7.47
N GLU A 580 -43.12 48.90 7.76
CA GLU A 580 -43.22 47.76 8.69
C GLU A 580 -42.01 47.73 9.64
N ASP A 581 -42.31 47.91 10.93
CA ASP A 581 -41.44 48.10 12.11
C ASP A 581 -40.27 47.11 12.28
N VAL A 582 -39.05 47.63 12.41
CA VAL A 582 -37.99 47.08 13.28
C VAL A 582 -37.26 48.25 13.94
N ASP A 583 -37.52 48.45 15.23
CA ASP A 583 -36.73 49.31 16.12
C ASP A 583 -35.26 48.87 16.11
N PHE A 584 -34.37 49.70 15.56
CA PHE A 584 -32.94 49.64 15.84
C PHE A 584 -32.61 50.72 16.87
N ASP A 585 -32.61 50.32 18.13
CA ASP A 585 -32.10 51.10 19.25
C ASP A 585 -30.56 51.13 19.15
N PHE A 586 -30.01 52.23 18.61
CA PHE A 586 -28.58 52.53 18.67
C PHE A 586 -28.31 53.46 19.85
N ASN A 587 -27.90 52.90 20.99
CA ASN A 587 -27.05 53.60 21.94
C ASN A 587 -25.60 53.16 21.73
N PHE A 588 -24.74 54.17 21.50
CA PHE A 588 -23.30 54.07 21.30
C PHE A 588 -22.54 53.59 22.53
#